data_AF-A0A972ZHS8-F1
#
_entry.id   AF-A0A972ZHS8-F1
#
_cell.length_a   1.000
_cell.length_b   1.000
_cell.length_c   1.000
_cell.angle_alpha   90.00
_cell.angle_beta   90.00
_cell.angle_gamma   90.00
#
_symmetry.space_group_name_H-M   'P 1'
#
loop_
_entity.id
_entity.type
_entity.pdbx_description
1 polymer ?
#
loop_
_entity_poly.entity_id
_entity_poly.type
_entity_poly.pdbx_seq_one_letter_code
_entity_poly.pdbx_strand_id
1 'polypeptide(L)'
;MKKYSSRNVKPSKERMFELVRGPVVTEKATLISEYNQITFKVPLDANKFEIKAAIEELFKVKVSAVNTLRKRGKIKHFKGNIGKQNNTKKAVVTLAEGQSIDFMAGV
;
A
#
# COMPACT_ATOMS: atom_id res chain seq x y z
N MET A 1 -1.19 17.13 19.61
CA MET A 1 -1.08 15.68 19.28
C MET A 1 -0.25 15.51 18.02
N LYS A 2 0.94 14.90 18.10
CA LYS A 2 1.74 14.50 16.92
C LYS A 2 0.96 13.40 16.18
N LYS A 3 0.20 13.76 15.14
CA LYS A 3 -0.59 12.80 14.34
C LYS A 3 0.26 11.86 13.48
N TYR A 4 1.58 12.09 13.43
CA TYR A 4 2.53 11.26 12.72
C TYR A 4 3.72 10.96 13.62
N SER A 5 4.19 9.71 13.60
CA SER A 5 5.56 9.36 14.00
C SER A 5 6.55 10.27 13.23
N SER A 6 7.70 10.57 13.83
CA SER A 6 8.70 11.51 13.30
C SER A 6 8.98 11.28 11.81
N ARG A 7 9.27 12.34 11.04
CA ARG A 7 9.50 12.24 9.57
C ARG A 7 10.58 11.21 9.15
N ASN A 8 11.46 10.83 10.07
CA ASN A 8 12.33 9.65 9.97
C ASN A 8 11.75 8.52 10.82
N VAL A 9 11.21 7.47 10.18
CA VAL A 9 10.84 6.20 10.82
C VAL A 9 11.46 5.08 9.99
N LYS A 10 12.33 4.28 10.61
CA LYS A 10 12.79 3.01 10.04
C LYS A 10 12.10 1.86 10.80
N PRO A 11 11.14 1.13 10.18
CA PRO A 11 10.45 0.02 10.83
C PRO A 11 11.40 -1.17 11.08
N SER A 12 11.00 -2.12 11.93
CA SER A 12 11.71 -3.41 12.03
C SER A 12 11.50 -4.24 10.76
N LYS A 13 12.40 -5.20 10.50
CA LYS A 13 12.33 -6.04 9.29
C LYS A 13 11.02 -6.83 9.20
N GLU A 14 10.56 -7.40 10.31
CA GLU A 14 9.26 -8.08 10.41
C GLU A 14 8.10 -7.15 10.02
N ARG A 15 8.14 -5.92 10.54
CA ARG A 15 7.10 -4.92 10.27
C ARG A 15 7.07 -4.49 8.80
N MET A 16 8.20 -4.46 8.11
CA MET A 16 8.23 -4.15 6.66
C MET A 16 7.41 -5.14 5.84
N PHE A 17 7.52 -6.43 6.13
CA PHE A 17 6.75 -7.47 5.45
C PHE A 17 5.24 -7.38 5.77
N GLU A 18 4.87 -6.98 6.98
CA GLU A 18 3.46 -6.75 7.33
C GLU A 18 2.86 -5.51 6.64
N LEU A 19 3.69 -4.48 6.45
CA LEU A 19 3.29 -3.20 5.85
C LEU A 19 2.96 -3.38 4.37
N VAL A 20 3.73 -4.19 3.63
CA VAL A 20 3.54 -4.43 2.21
C VAL A 20 2.92 -5.82 1.98
N ARG A 21 1.59 -5.91 2.08
CA ARG A 21 0.88 -7.20 1.96
C ARG A 21 0.74 -7.74 0.55
N GLY A 22 0.90 -6.87 -0.46
CA GLY A 22 0.82 -7.26 -1.88
C GLY A 22 0.22 -6.16 -2.78
N PRO A 23 0.33 -6.32 -4.11
CA PRO A 23 -0.20 -5.36 -5.08
C PRO A 23 -1.73 -5.46 -5.18
N VAL A 24 -2.35 -4.35 -5.55
CA VAL A 24 -3.78 -4.30 -5.86
C VAL A 24 -3.96 -4.40 -7.37
N VAL A 25 -4.50 -5.52 -7.83
CA VAL A 25 -4.79 -5.76 -9.25
C VAL A 25 -6.21 -5.29 -9.57
N THR A 26 -6.32 -4.23 -10.36
CA THR A 26 -7.57 -3.67 -10.89
C THR A 26 -7.24 -2.89 -12.17
N GLU A 27 -8.19 -2.72 -13.10
CA GLU A 27 -7.99 -1.91 -14.33
C GLU A 27 -7.37 -0.54 -14.04
N LYS A 28 -7.89 0.16 -13.03
CA LYS A 28 -7.35 1.45 -12.59
C LYS A 28 -5.92 1.37 -12.07
N ALA A 29 -5.54 0.27 -11.41
CA ALA A 29 -4.19 0.10 -10.92
C ALA A 29 -3.21 -0.12 -12.09
N THR A 30 -3.63 -0.83 -13.12
CA THR A 30 -2.87 -0.98 -14.37
C THR A 30 -2.68 0.35 -15.07
N LEU A 31 -3.74 1.15 -15.24
CA LEU A 31 -3.66 2.49 -15.84
C LEU A 31 -2.72 3.43 -15.07
N ILE A 32 -2.75 3.38 -13.74
CA ILE A 32 -1.87 4.21 -12.90
C ILE A 32 -0.41 3.75 -12.99
N SER A 33 -0.16 2.48 -13.32
CA SER A 33 1.19 1.93 -13.49
C SER A 33 1.95 2.57 -14.65
N GLU A 34 1.26 3.06 -15.68
CA GLU A 34 1.85 3.83 -16.79
C GLU A 34 2.54 5.12 -16.31
N TYR A 35 2.10 5.66 -15.17
CA TYR A 35 2.66 6.86 -14.53
C TYR A 35 3.69 6.54 -13.44
N ASN A 36 4.35 5.39 -13.49
CA ASN A 36 5.32 4.92 -12.48
C ASN A 36 4.73 4.87 -11.05
N GLN A 37 3.44 4.58 -10.95
CA GLN A 37 2.71 4.53 -9.70
C GLN A 37 2.15 3.14 -9.45
N ILE A 38 2.44 2.57 -8.28
CA ILE A 38 2.02 1.22 -7.93
C ILE A 38 1.13 1.27 -6.69
N THR A 39 0.05 0.49 -6.71
CA THR A 39 -0.89 0.43 -5.60
C THR A 39 -0.68 -0.84 -4.76
N PHE A 40 -0.37 -0.67 -3.49
CA PHE A 40 -0.22 -1.75 -2.51
C PHE A 40 -1.39 -1.81 -1.53
N LYS A 41 -1.70 -3.03 -1.07
CA LYS A 41 -2.56 -3.27 0.09
C LYS A 41 -1.69 -3.18 1.34
N VAL A 42 -2.09 -2.30 2.26
CA VAL A 42 -1.34 -2.02 3.49
C VAL A 42 -2.25 -2.16 4.72
N PRO A 43 -1.72 -2.39 5.92
CA PRO A 43 -2.53 -2.48 7.12
C PRO A 43 -3.09 -1.10 7.51
N LEU A 44 -4.19 -1.08 8.29
CA LEU A 44 -4.99 0.13 8.53
C LEU A 44 -4.25 1.19 9.35
N ASP A 45 -3.38 0.74 10.22
CA ASP A 45 -2.51 1.46 11.16
C ASP A 45 -1.23 2.01 10.51
N ALA A 46 -0.85 1.53 9.32
CA ALA A 46 0.39 1.92 8.63
C ALA A 46 0.55 3.44 8.43
N ASN A 47 1.72 4.00 8.72
CA ASN A 47 2.04 5.39 8.40
C ASN A 47 2.65 5.54 7.00
N LYS A 48 2.52 6.72 6.38
CA LYS A 48 3.10 7.01 5.05
C LYS A 48 4.63 6.86 5.03
N PHE A 49 5.30 7.35 6.07
CA PHE A 49 6.76 7.29 6.19
C PHE A 49 7.27 5.86 6.37
N GLU A 50 6.55 5.04 7.13
CA GLU A 50 6.87 3.61 7.29
C GLU A 50 6.70 2.84 5.98
N ILE A 51 5.62 3.09 5.24
CA ILE A 51 5.38 2.49 3.92
C ILE A 51 6.50 2.86 2.95
N LYS A 52 6.92 4.13 2.96
CA LYS A 52 8.04 4.61 2.14
C LYS A 52 9.31 3.80 2.44
N ALA A 53 9.72 3.79 3.71
CA ALA A 53 10.94 3.09 4.14
C ALA A 53 10.88 1.59 3.82
N ALA A 54 9.73 0.94 4.05
CA ALA A 54 9.57 -0.48 3.76
C ALA A 54 9.69 -0.80 2.26
N ILE A 55 9.11 0.01 1.38
CA ILE A 55 9.18 -0.24 -0.07
C ILE A 55 10.59 0.03 -0.60
N GLU A 56 11.23 1.10 -0.15
CA GLU A 56 12.61 1.42 -0.54
C GLU A 56 13.57 0.29 -0.13
N GLU A 57 13.41 -0.27 1.07
CA GLU A 57 14.28 -1.35 1.57
C GLU A 57 13.99 -2.71 0.95
N LEU A 58 12.70 -3.08 0.78
CA LEU A 58 12.31 -4.38 0.23
C LEU A 58 12.58 -4.50 -1.27
N PHE A 59 12.30 -3.46 -2.04
CA PHE A 59 12.42 -3.48 -3.50
C PHE A 59 13.67 -2.78 -4.02
N LYS A 60 14.48 -2.18 -3.13
CA LYS A 60 15.70 -1.43 -3.49
C LYS A 60 15.43 -0.32 -4.52
N VAL A 61 14.28 0.32 -4.40
CA VAL A 61 13.84 1.46 -5.22
C VAL A 61 13.84 2.74 -4.39
N LYS A 62 13.64 3.87 -5.05
CA LYS A 62 13.54 5.22 -4.48
C LYS A 62 12.12 5.71 -4.70
N VAL A 63 11.46 6.13 -3.62
CA VAL A 63 10.06 6.53 -3.63
C VAL A 63 9.95 8.05 -3.57
N SER A 64 9.28 8.62 -4.56
CA SER A 64 8.99 10.05 -4.63
C SER A 64 7.88 10.45 -3.65
N ALA A 65 6.73 9.79 -3.73
CA ALA A 65 5.55 10.13 -2.95
C ALA A 65 4.72 8.91 -2.55
N VAL A 66 3.98 9.04 -1.43
CA VAL A 66 3.08 7.99 -0.92
C VAL A 66 1.72 8.61 -0.59
N ASN A 67 0.68 8.09 -1.24
CA ASN A 67 -0.71 8.50 -1.08
C ASN A 67 -1.52 7.32 -0.53
N THR A 68 -2.10 7.48 0.66
CA THR A 68 -2.86 6.41 1.31
C THR A 68 -4.35 6.72 1.33
N LEU A 69 -5.18 5.72 1.04
CA LEU A 69 -6.64 5.81 1.15
C LEU A 69 -7.20 4.63 1.94
N ARG A 70 -8.20 4.89 2.79
CA ARG A 70 -8.90 3.85 3.56
C ARG A 70 -10.28 3.62 2.93
N LYS A 71 -10.55 2.38 2.53
CA LYS A 71 -11.86 1.95 2.03
C LYS A 71 -12.63 1.28 3.17
N ARG A 72 -13.82 1.81 3.47
CA ARG A 72 -14.75 1.18 4.40
C ARG A 72 -15.25 -0.13 3.79
N GLY A 73 -15.31 -1.18 4.60
CA GLY A 73 -15.86 -2.45 4.19
C GLY A 73 -17.34 -2.34 3.88
N LYS A 74 -17.79 -3.05 2.84
CA LYS A 74 -19.19 -3.07 2.42
C LYS A 74 -20.02 -3.87 3.44
N ILE A 75 -21.23 -3.39 3.70
CA ILE A 75 -22.25 -4.19 4.40
C ILE A 75 -22.73 -5.28 3.44
N LYS A 76 -22.87 -6.50 3.93
CA LYS A 76 -23.25 -7.69 3.17
C LYS A 76 -24.31 -8.44 3.95
N HIS A 77 -25.29 -8.97 3.23
CA HIS A 77 -26.33 -9.81 3.79
C HIS A 77 -26.04 -11.25 3.36
N PHE A 78 -26.08 -12.19 4.30
CA PHE A 78 -25.95 -13.61 4.02
C PHE A 78 -26.94 -14.39 4.87
N LYS A 79 -27.86 -15.12 4.22
CA LYS A 79 -28.89 -15.95 4.88
C LYS A 79 -29.66 -15.21 5.99
N GLY A 80 -30.09 -13.97 5.72
CA GLY A 80 -30.83 -13.14 6.69
C GLY A 80 -29.96 -12.37 7.69
N ASN A 81 -28.67 -12.71 7.83
CA ASN A 81 -27.77 -12.02 8.75
C ASN A 81 -27.02 -10.88 8.06
N ILE A 82 -26.91 -9.74 8.76
CA ILE A 82 -26.15 -8.57 8.32
C ILE A 82 -24.71 -8.70 8.83
N GLY A 83 -23.76 -8.79 7.90
CA GLY A 83 -22.32 -8.76 8.17
C GLY A 83 -21.64 -7.57 7.51
N LYS A 84 -20.41 -7.27 7.91
CA LYS A 84 -19.60 -6.21 7.30
C LYS A 84 -18.23 -6.76 6.93
N GLN A 85 -17.79 -6.46 5.71
CA GLN A 85 -16.44 -6.80 5.27
C GLN A 85 -15.39 -5.98 6.02
N ASN A 86 -14.16 -6.49 6.08
CA ASN A 86 -13.06 -5.78 6.72
C ASN A 86 -12.73 -4.48 5.96
N ASN A 87 -12.40 -3.43 6.73
CA ASN A 87 -11.85 -2.21 6.16
C ASN A 87 -10.47 -2.50 5.56
N THR A 88 -10.16 -1.85 4.45
CA THR A 88 -8.87 -2.00 3.77
C THR A 88 -8.20 -0.65 3.59
N LYS A 89 -6.87 -0.62 3.58
CA LYS A 89 -6.08 0.56 3.22
C LYS A 89 -5.29 0.24 1.97
N LYS A 90 -5.29 1.17 1.02
CA LYS A 90 -4.43 1.12 -0.16
C LYS A 90 -3.40 2.24 -0.06
N ALA A 91 -2.19 1.97 -0.51
CA ALA A 91 -1.14 2.95 -0.69
C ALA A 91 -0.79 3.01 -2.18
N VAL A 92 -1.01 4.16 -2.80
CA VAL A 92 -0.47 4.48 -4.13
C VAL A 92 0.90 5.08 -3.92
N VAL A 93 1.90 4.50 -4.55
CA VAL A 93 3.31 4.80 -4.32
C VAL A 93 3.91 5.22 -5.64
N THR A 94 4.44 6.44 -5.70
CA THR A 94 5.09 7.00 -6.87
C THR A 94 6.58 6.71 -6.78
N LEU A 95 7.10 5.97 -7.77
CA LEU A 95 8.52 5.68 -7.89
C LEU A 95 9.27 6.88 -8.49
N ALA A 96 10.58 6.93 -8.28
CA ALA A 96 11.44 7.85 -9.00
C ALA A 96 11.50 7.47 -10.50
N GLU A 97 11.83 8.46 -11.35
CA GLU A 97 11.95 8.24 -12.79
C GLU A 97 12.97 7.13 -13.11
N GLY A 98 12.65 6.29 -14.09
CA GLY A 98 13.50 5.18 -14.53
C GLY A 98 13.49 3.95 -13.62
N GLN A 99 12.72 3.96 -12.53
CA GLN A 99 12.56 2.78 -11.67
C GLN A 99 11.21 2.12 -11.89
N SER A 100 11.23 0.81 -12.05
CA SER A 100 10.05 -0.03 -12.16
C SER A 100 10.14 -1.17 -11.16
N ILE A 101 8.98 -1.65 -10.72
CA ILE A 101 8.89 -2.91 -9.99
C ILE A 101 8.01 -3.83 -10.81
N ASP A 102 8.59 -4.93 -11.28
CA ASP A 102 7.85 -5.95 -12.01
C ASP A 102 7.19 -6.93 -11.03
N PHE A 103 5.86 -6.90 -11.01
CA PHE A 103 5.03 -7.81 -10.21
C PHE A 103 4.28 -8.83 -11.08
N MET A 104 4.37 -8.74 -12.41
CA MET A 104 3.56 -9.52 -13.35
C MET A 104 4.33 -10.61 -14.09
N ALA A 105 5.67 -10.63 -14.04
CA ALA A 105 6.49 -11.66 -14.68
C ALA A 105 6.32 -13.11 -14.15
N GLY A 106 5.36 -13.38 -13.27
CA GLY A 106 5.18 -14.67 -12.58
C GLY A 106 3.83 -15.36 -12.76
N VAL A 107 3.05 -15.01 -13.80
CA VAL A 107 1.81 -15.71 -14.18
C VAL A 107 1.90 -16.19 -15.62
#